data_AF-A0A955L2K5-F1
#
_entry.id   AF-A0A955L2K5-F1
#
_cell.length_a   1.000
_cell.length_b   1.000
_cell.length_c   1.000
_cell.angle_alpha   90.00
_cell.angle_beta   90.00
_cell.angle_gamma   90.00
#
_symmetry.space_group_name_H-M   'P 1'
#
loop_
_entity.id
_entity.type
_entity.pdbx_description
1 polymer ?
#
loop_
_entity_poly.entity_id
_entity_poly.type
_entity_poly.pdbx_seq_one_letter_code
_entity_poly.pdbx_strand_id
1 'polypeptide(L)'
;MKLLIGLLLLASCATKTITNSPEIPESTPPVVIEIKEDIFTPKTSLKNLIEATKIANCVIRNEHFKKALESTLTFDYSSENGKAVYKKMLSKKTTVTTYYKRYTSALAYTYLNGDEIYLNTKYTLREIASLVNTIIHEQTHAVGYTHGSNSPQGKGLSVPYRVGELAELNTKWCL
;
A
#
# COMPACT_ATOMS: atom_id res chain seq x y z
N MET A 1 73.44 13.37 46.04
CA MET A 1 73.26 14.03 44.73
C MET A 1 72.23 13.23 43.95
N LYS A 2 71.22 13.91 43.39
CA LYS A 2 70.12 13.45 42.52
C LYS A 2 68.90 12.76 43.16
N LEU A 3 67.83 13.57 43.14
CA LEU A 3 66.41 13.22 43.13
C LEU A 3 66.11 12.01 42.22
N LEU A 4 65.18 11.16 42.66
CA LEU A 4 64.20 10.56 41.76
C LEU A 4 62.81 10.75 42.36
N ILE A 5 62.02 11.57 41.66
CA ILE A 5 60.60 11.80 41.86
C ILE A 5 59.87 10.61 41.22
N GLY A 6 59.21 9.79 42.04
CA GLY A 6 58.28 8.76 41.58
C GLY A 6 56.86 9.34 41.53
N LEU A 7 56.40 9.67 40.33
CA LEU A 7 55.09 10.22 40.04
C LEU A 7 54.01 9.13 40.20
N LEU A 8 53.07 9.31 41.13
CA LEU A 8 51.83 8.51 41.20
C LEU A 8 50.95 8.87 39.98
N LEU A 9 50.72 7.90 39.09
CA LEU A 9 49.65 7.97 38.10
C LEU A 9 48.39 7.33 38.68
N LEU A 10 47.45 8.17 39.10
CA LEU A 10 46.07 7.78 39.40
C LEU A 10 45.39 7.43 38.07
N ALA A 11 45.09 6.14 37.86
CA ALA A 11 44.22 5.69 36.78
C ALA A 11 42.77 6.06 37.13
N SER A 12 42.31 7.20 36.60
CA SER A 12 40.89 7.57 36.62
C SER A 12 40.17 6.73 35.57
N CYS A 13 39.32 5.80 36.02
CA CYS A 13 38.39 5.10 35.15
C CYS A 13 37.33 6.08 34.66
N ALA A 14 37.56 6.70 33.51
CA ALA A 14 36.53 7.39 32.76
C ALA A 14 35.59 6.33 32.16
N THR A 15 34.45 6.10 32.82
CA THR A 15 33.34 5.34 32.26
C THR A 15 32.86 6.05 30.99
N LYS A 16 33.27 5.54 29.83
CA LYS A 16 32.64 5.90 28.56
C LYS A 16 31.19 5.42 28.63
N THR A 17 30.26 6.36 28.74
CA THR A 17 28.85 6.12 28.45
C THR A 17 28.77 5.70 26.99
N ILE A 18 28.68 4.40 26.74
CA ILE A 18 28.30 3.86 25.44
C ILE A 18 26.82 4.20 25.30
N THR A 19 26.51 5.32 24.65
CA THR A 19 25.18 5.54 24.08
C THR A 19 25.05 4.59 22.89
N ASN A 20 24.71 3.34 23.18
CA ASN A 20 24.06 2.48 22.21
C ASN A 20 22.66 3.06 22.00
N SER A 21 22.56 4.10 21.20
CA SER A 21 21.30 4.39 20.52
C SER A 21 21.23 3.35 19.40
N PRO A 22 20.30 2.37 19.45
CA PRO A 22 20.08 1.55 18.29
C PRO A 22 19.56 2.50 17.21
N GLU A 23 20.37 2.75 16.19
CA GLU A 23 19.85 3.18 14.90
C GLU A 23 18.93 2.05 14.43
N ILE A 24 17.65 2.19 14.75
CA ILE A 24 16.58 1.45 14.09
C ILE A 24 16.70 1.88 12.62
N PRO A 25 17.00 0.98 11.67
CA PRO A 25 16.92 1.36 10.28
C PRO A 25 15.45 1.65 10.00
N GLU A 26 15.10 2.93 9.96
CA GLU A 26 13.87 3.43 9.39
C GLU A 26 13.96 3.26 7.87
N SER A 27 14.07 2.02 7.40
CA SER A 27 13.76 1.72 6.01
C SER A 27 12.25 1.80 5.91
N THR A 28 11.74 2.98 5.57
CA THR A 28 10.37 3.13 5.14
C THR A 28 10.12 2.05 4.09
N PRO A 29 9.17 1.11 4.33
CA PRO A 29 9.00 -0.01 3.44
C PRO A 29 8.66 0.50 2.04
N PRO A 30 9.12 -0.18 0.97
CA PRO A 30 8.97 0.31 -0.39
C PRO A 30 7.48 0.53 -0.70
N VAL A 31 7.19 1.72 -1.25
CA VAL A 31 5.85 2.11 -1.67
C VAL A 31 5.45 1.26 -2.86
N VAL A 32 4.28 0.63 -2.77
CA VAL A 32 3.71 -0.19 -3.85
C VAL A 32 2.78 0.66 -4.70
N ILE A 33 2.05 1.59 -4.09
CA ILE A 33 1.14 2.50 -4.79
C ILE A 33 1.56 3.95 -4.55
N GLU A 34 1.93 4.67 -5.61
CA GLU A 34 2.37 6.06 -5.58
C GLU A 34 1.22 6.99 -6.06
N ILE A 35 1.23 8.29 -5.73
CA ILE A 35 0.25 9.27 -6.24
C ILE A 35 0.94 10.24 -7.18
N LYS A 36 0.27 10.57 -8.29
CA LYS A 36 0.64 11.69 -9.16
C LYS A 36 -0.20 12.92 -8.81
N GLU A 37 0.45 14.00 -8.38
CA GLU A 37 -0.19 15.21 -7.81
C GLU A 37 -0.85 16.14 -8.87
N ASP A 38 -0.61 15.92 -10.15
CA ASP A 38 -0.83 16.94 -11.19
C ASP A 38 -2.29 17.13 -11.64
N ILE A 39 -3.22 16.28 -11.21
CA ILE A 39 -4.60 16.26 -11.72
C ILE A 39 -5.59 16.12 -10.57
N PHE A 40 -6.02 17.22 -9.94
CA PHE A 40 -7.11 17.21 -8.94
C PHE A 40 -8.02 18.43 -9.11
N THR A 41 -9.33 18.21 -9.21
CA THR A 41 -10.32 19.26 -9.47
C THR A 41 -10.86 19.93 -8.19
N PRO A 42 -10.88 19.26 -7.02
CA PRO A 42 -10.89 19.99 -5.73
C PRO A 42 -9.85 19.50 -4.71
N LYS A 43 -9.40 20.41 -3.83
CA LYS A 43 -8.43 20.15 -2.73
C LYS A 43 -8.88 19.05 -1.76
N THR A 44 -10.20 18.91 -1.54
CA THR A 44 -10.78 17.85 -0.69
C THR A 44 -10.61 16.46 -1.29
N SER A 45 -10.75 16.32 -2.62
CA SER A 45 -10.49 15.07 -3.33
C SER A 45 -9.02 14.66 -3.22
N LEU A 46 -8.10 15.62 -3.31
CA LEU A 46 -6.67 15.36 -3.13
C LEU A 46 -6.38 14.80 -1.72
N LYS A 47 -6.92 15.43 -0.67
CA LYS A 47 -6.75 14.95 0.71
C LYS A 47 -7.23 13.50 0.89
N ASN A 48 -8.44 13.19 0.41
CA ASN A 48 -8.99 11.84 0.52
C ASN A 48 -8.17 10.81 -0.27
N LEU A 49 -7.66 11.19 -1.45
CA LEU A 49 -6.85 10.29 -2.26
C LEU A 49 -5.46 10.05 -1.66
N ILE A 50 -4.83 11.08 -1.08
CA ILE A 50 -3.61 10.94 -0.29
C ILE A 50 -3.82 9.96 0.86
N GLU A 51 -4.86 10.18 1.65
CA GLU A 51 -5.15 9.33 2.81
C GLU A 51 -5.48 7.90 2.39
N ALA A 52 -6.34 7.71 1.39
CA ALA A 52 -6.70 6.39 0.89
C ALA A 52 -5.48 5.63 0.32
N THR A 53 -4.57 6.30 -0.41
CA THR A 53 -3.39 5.62 -0.95
C THR A 53 -2.39 5.25 0.14
N LYS A 54 -2.22 6.10 1.16
CA LYS A 54 -1.42 5.79 2.35
C LYS A 54 -1.97 4.55 3.05
N ILE A 55 -3.29 4.49 3.27
CA ILE A 55 -3.94 3.35 3.91
C ILE A 55 -3.87 2.11 3.03
N ALA A 56 -4.04 2.22 1.72
CA ALA A 56 -3.90 1.09 0.78
C ALA A 56 -2.50 0.46 0.87
N ASN A 57 -1.44 1.28 0.90
CA ASN A 57 -0.08 0.81 1.11
C ASN A 57 0.11 0.15 2.50
N CYS A 58 -0.55 0.65 3.54
CA CYS A 58 -0.54 -0.01 4.85
C CYS A 58 -1.23 -1.39 4.77
N VAL A 59 -2.44 -1.45 4.19
CA VAL A 59 -3.25 -2.67 4.08
C VAL A 59 -2.51 -3.78 3.34
N ILE A 60 -1.92 -3.49 2.18
CA ILE A 60 -1.17 -4.50 1.39
C ILE A 60 -0.02 -5.12 2.20
N ARG A 61 0.57 -4.37 3.12
CA ARG A 61 1.70 -4.83 3.94
C ARG A 61 1.27 -5.36 5.30
N ASN A 62 -0.01 -5.28 5.62
CA ASN A 62 -0.56 -5.72 6.89
C ASN A 62 -0.72 -7.25 6.92
N GLU A 63 -0.28 -7.89 8.01
CA GLU A 63 -0.31 -9.34 8.16
C GLU A 63 -1.75 -9.91 8.17
N HIS A 64 -2.75 -9.16 8.64
CA HIS A 64 -4.15 -9.60 8.59
C HIS A 64 -4.68 -9.67 7.17
N PHE A 65 -4.38 -8.66 6.35
CA PHE A 65 -4.74 -8.66 4.94
C PHE A 65 -4.04 -9.79 4.19
N LYS A 66 -2.72 -9.94 4.40
CA LYS A 66 -1.95 -11.04 3.81
C LYS A 66 -2.55 -12.40 4.15
N LYS A 67 -2.79 -12.69 5.42
CA LYS A 67 -3.39 -13.96 5.85
C LYS A 67 -4.78 -14.18 5.23
N ALA A 68 -5.61 -13.14 5.20
CA ALA A 68 -6.94 -13.23 4.61
C ALA A 68 -6.87 -13.52 3.10
N LEU A 69 -5.96 -12.86 2.38
CA LEU A 69 -5.75 -13.11 0.96
C LEU A 69 -5.17 -14.51 0.72
N GLU A 70 -4.08 -14.89 1.39
CA GLU A 70 -3.44 -16.21 1.26
C GLU A 70 -4.38 -17.37 1.61
N SER A 71 -5.43 -17.14 2.42
CA SER A 71 -6.46 -18.13 2.73
C SER A 71 -7.45 -18.39 1.57
N THR A 72 -7.46 -17.53 0.54
CA THR A 72 -8.32 -17.69 -0.62
C THR A 72 -7.73 -18.72 -1.58
N LEU A 73 -8.37 -19.89 -1.68
CA LEU A 73 -7.85 -21.03 -2.44
C LEU A 73 -8.07 -20.92 -3.95
N THR A 74 -9.18 -20.33 -4.36
CA THR A 74 -9.58 -20.22 -5.78
C THR A 74 -10.19 -18.87 -6.06
N PHE A 75 -10.05 -18.41 -7.30
CA PHE A 75 -10.76 -17.25 -7.83
C PHE A 75 -11.41 -17.61 -9.16
N ASP A 76 -12.48 -16.90 -9.49
CA ASP A 76 -13.02 -16.94 -10.84
C ASP A 76 -12.03 -16.27 -11.81
N TYR A 77 -11.96 -16.79 -13.04
CA TYR A 77 -11.12 -16.24 -14.13
C TYR A 77 -9.60 -16.26 -13.87
N SER A 78 -9.14 -17.01 -12.87
CA SER A 78 -7.72 -17.17 -12.57
C SER A 78 -7.43 -18.61 -12.09
N SER A 79 -6.33 -19.19 -12.55
CA SER A 79 -5.81 -20.46 -12.02
C SER A 79 -4.94 -20.29 -10.77
N GLU A 80 -4.67 -19.05 -10.37
CA GLU A 80 -3.79 -18.72 -9.24
C GLU A 80 -4.58 -18.57 -7.94
N ASN A 81 -3.96 -18.93 -6.81
CA ASN A 81 -4.54 -18.75 -5.47
C ASN A 81 -4.08 -17.43 -4.83
N GLY A 82 -4.62 -17.13 -3.64
CA GLY A 82 -4.36 -15.86 -2.97
C GLY A 82 -2.89 -15.59 -2.66
N LYS A 83 -2.09 -16.64 -2.40
CA LYS A 83 -0.65 -16.51 -2.17
C LYS A 83 0.09 -16.04 -3.42
N ALA A 84 -0.25 -16.58 -4.59
CA ALA A 84 0.32 -16.14 -5.86
C ALA A 84 -0.10 -14.69 -6.19
N VAL A 85 -1.39 -14.36 -5.98
CA VAL A 85 -1.92 -12.99 -6.13
C VAL A 85 -1.16 -11.99 -5.27
N TYR A 86 -1.01 -12.30 -3.96
CA TYR A 86 -0.31 -11.44 -3.02
C TYR A 86 1.13 -11.15 -3.47
N LYS A 87 1.86 -12.20 -3.88
CA LYS A 87 3.23 -12.05 -4.38
C LYS A 87 3.31 -11.16 -5.62
N LYS A 88 2.38 -11.28 -6.57
CA LYS A 88 2.35 -10.41 -7.76
C LYS A 88 2.06 -8.96 -7.41
N MET A 89 1.10 -8.71 -6.51
CA MET A 89 0.79 -7.35 -6.05
C MET A 89 2.01 -6.65 -5.45
N LEU A 90 2.82 -7.36 -4.66
CA LEU A 90 4.05 -6.80 -4.08
C LEU A 90 5.16 -6.57 -5.11
N SER A 91 5.14 -7.29 -6.24
CA SER A 91 6.19 -7.20 -7.26
C SER A 91 6.06 -6.00 -8.19
N LYS A 92 4.92 -5.30 -8.16
CA LYS A 92 4.61 -4.23 -9.09
C LYS A 92 4.27 -2.94 -8.37
N LYS A 93 4.98 -1.88 -8.76
CA LYS A 93 4.61 -0.51 -8.41
C LYS A 93 3.53 0.00 -9.35
N THR A 94 2.57 0.74 -8.80
CA THR A 94 1.50 1.38 -9.58
C THR A 94 1.34 2.84 -9.15
N THR A 95 1.06 3.72 -10.10
CA THR A 95 0.78 5.13 -9.83
C THR A 95 -0.72 5.39 -9.89
N VAL A 96 -1.25 6.10 -8.90
CA VAL A 96 -2.62 6.60 -8.89
C VAL A 96 -2.62 8.00 -9.48
N THR A 97 -3.39 8.17 -10.55
CA THR A 97 -3.70 9.45 -11.17
C THR A 97 -5.21 9.68 -11.11
N THR A 98 -5.67 10.86 -11.51
CA THR A 98 -7.10 11.12 -11.60
C THR A 98 -7.53 11.63 -12.96
N TYR A 99 -8.82 11.50 -13.22
CA TYR A 99 -9.51 12.11 -14.33
C TYR A 99 -10.89 12.58 -13.89
N TYR A 100 -11.59 13.33 -14.74
CA TYR A 100 -12.98 13.69 -14.51
C TYR A 100 -13.84 13.28 -15.70
N LYS A 101 -14.86 12.46 -15.45
CA LYS A 101 -15.90 12.15 -16.44
C LYS A 101 -17.26 12.07 -15.75
N ARG A 102 -18.14 13.04 -16.05
CA ARG A 102 -19.44 13.18 -15.40
C ARG A 102 -20.40 12.03 -15.68
N TYR A 103 -20.49 11.61 -16.94
CA TYR A 103 -21.54 10.70 -17.44
C TYR A 103 -21.14 9.21 -17.43
N THR A 104 -20.04 8.85 -16.77
CA THR A 104 -19.68 7.44 -16.57
C THR A 104 -20.11 6.96 -15.18
N SER A 105 -20.39 5.66 -15.08
CA SER A 105 -20.52 4.92 -13.82
C SER A 105 -19.19 4.36 -13.32
N ALA A 106 -18.12 4.43 -14.12
CA ALA A 106 -16.80 3.95 -13.73
C ALA A 106 -16.22 4.80 -12.58
N LEU A 107 -15.92 4.12 -11.47
CA LEU A 107 -15.26 4.70 -10.29
C LEU A 107 -13.77 4.93 -10.58
N ALA A 108 -13.17 3.98 -11.28
CA ALA A 108 -11.78 3.97 -11.70
C ALA A 108 -11.64 3.09 -12.95
N TYR A 109 -10.46 3.08 -13.54
CA TYR A 109 -10.04 2.03 -14.46
C TYR A 109 -8.52 1.92 -14.47
N THR A 110 -8.03 0.75 -14.88
CA THR A 110 -6.63 0.44 -15.10
C THR A 110 -6.54 -0.44 -16.32
N TYR A 111 -5.61 -0.15 -17.22
CA TYR A 111 -5.33 -1.07 -18.33
C TYR A 111 -4.74 -2.36 -17.78
N LEU A 112 -5.12 -3.50 -18.33
CA LEU A 112 -4.56 -4.79 -17.92
C LEU A 112 -3.04 -4.76 -18.09
N ASN A 113 -2.29 -5.12 -17.04
CA ASN A 113 -0.83 -4.99 -16.97
C ASN A 113 -0.28 -3.56 -17.09
N GLY A 114 -1.13 -2.53 -17.00
CA GLY A 114 -0.70 -1.13 -16.96
C GLY A 114 -0.06 -0.76 -15.63
N ASP A 115 0.60 0.40 -15.60
CA ASP A 115 1.31 0.90 -14.41
C ASP A 115 0.56 2.04 -13.72
N GLU A 116 -0.56 2.49 -14.31
CA GLU A 116 -1.31 3.66 -13.86
C GLU A 116 -2.78 3.32 -13.61
N ILE A 117 -3.25 3.68 -12.41
CA ILE A 117 -4.63 3.59 -11.94
C ILE A 117 -5.28 4.96 -12.13
N TYR A 118 -6.35 5.02 -12.91
CA TYR A 118 -7.07 6.26 -13.19
C TYR A 118 -8.32 6.33 -12.32
N LEU A 119 -8.35 7.20 -11.30
CA LEU A 119 -9.51 7.43 -10.45
C LEU A 119 -10.40 8.56 -10.98
N ASN A 120 -11.70 8.32 -11.03
CA ASN A 120 -12.65 9.37 -11.43
C ASN A 120 -12.95 10.28 -10.24
N THR A 121 -12.54 11.54 -10.34
CA THR A 121 -12.72 12.56 -9.30
C THR A 121 -14.17 12.75 -8.86
N LYS A 122 -15.16 12.46 -9.72
CA LYS A 122 -16.59 12.41 -9.38
C LYS A 122 -16.89 11.54 -8.15
N TYR A 123 -16.09 10.50 -7.91
CA TYR A 123 -16.34 9.47 -6.88
C TYR A 123 -15.29 9.46 -5.76
N THR A 124 -14.54 10.55 -5.59
CA THR A 124 -13.45 10.66 -4.59
C THR A 124 -13.91 11.16 -3.23
N LEU A 125 -15.16 11.59 -3.10
CA LEU A 125 -15.80 11.98 -1.83
C LEU A 125 -16.53 10.81 -1.15
N ARG A 126 -16.06 9.58 -1.37
CA ARG A 126 -16.55 8.36 -0.70
C ARG A 126 -15.77 8.11 0.58
N GLU A 127 -16.27 7.20 1.40
CA GLU A 127 -15.55 6.67 2.56
C GLU A 127 -14.15 6.18 2.16
N ILE A 128 -13.17 6.46 3.02
CA ILE A 128 -11.77 6.12 2.79
C ILE A 128 -11.61 4.61 2.55
N ALA A 129 -12.33 3.77 3.31
CA ALA A 129 -12.28 2.32 3.14
C ALA A 129 -12.74 1.87 1.74
N SER A 130 -13.79 2.50 1.20
CA SER A 130 -14.28 2.21 -0.16
C SER A 130 -13.37 2.77 -1.27
N LEU A 131 -12.62 3.83 -0.99
CA LEU A 131 -11.54 4.29 -1.88
C LEU A 131 -10.37 3.30 -1.89
N VAL A 132 -9.97 2.78 -0.73
CA VAL A 132 -8.95 1.73 -0.59
C VAL A 132 -9.35 0.47 -1.35
N ASN A 133 -10.61 0.03 -1.23
CA ASN A 133 -11.17 -1.06 -2.05
C ASN A 133 -10.91 -0.81 -3.54
N THR A 134 -11.28 0.37 -4.02
CA THR A 134 -11.17 0.73 -5.43
C THR A 134 -9.71 0.73 -5.88
N ILE A 135 -8.81 1.37 -5.13
CA ILE A 135 -7.39 1.44 -5.47
C ILE A 135 -6.79 0.03 -5.57
N ILE A 136 -7.06 -0.84 -4.58
CA ILE A 136 -6.51 -2.19 -4.56
C ILE A 136 -7.14 -3.09 -5.62
N HIS A 137 -8.44 -2.94 -5.90
CA HIS A 137 -9.10 -3.60 -7.03
C HIS A 137 -8.37 -3.30 -8.34
N GLU A 138 -8.14 -2.01 -8.62
CA GLU A 138 -7.45 -1.54 -9.80
C GLU A 138 -5.99 -2.01 -9.87
N GLN A 139 -5.30 -2.08 -8.73
CA GLN A 139 -3.96 -2.64 -8.66
C GLN A 139 -3.93 -4.11 -9.10
N THR A 140 -4.96 -4.90 -8.85
CA THR A 140 -4.99 -6.29 -9.33
C THR A 140 -5.05 -6.37 -10.86
N HIS A 141 -5.70 -5.41 -11.53
CA HIS A 141 -5.66 -5.29 -12.99
C HIS A 141 -4.25 -4.93 -13.48
N ALA A 142 -3.55 -4.06 -12.77
CA ALA A 142 -2.16 -3.70 -13.07
C ALA A 142 -1.21 -4.91 -13.04
N VAL A 143 -1.50 -5.95 -12.24
CA VAL A 143 -0.72 -7.20 -12.19
C VAL A 143 -1.33 -8.35 -13.00
N GLY A 144 -2.28 -8.02 -13.89
CA GLY A 144 -2.73 -8.92 -14.95
C GLY A 144 -3.98 -9.73 -14.64
N TYR A 145 -4.71 -9.42 -13.56
CA TYR A 145 -5.98 -10.10 -13.27
C TYR A 145 -7.17 -9.41 -13.92
N THR A 146 -8.21 -10.18 -14.22
CA THR A 146 -9.45 -9.69 -14.84
C THR A 146 -10.67 -10.26 -14.13
N HIS A 147 -11.83 -9.71 -14.44
CA HIS A 147 -13.13 -10.19 -14.04
C HIS A 147 -14.03 -10.47 -15.28
N GLY A 148 -13.42 -10.76 -16.43
CA GLY A 148 -14.06 -11.22 -17.67
C GLY A 148 -14.78 -10.15 -18.50
N SER A 149 -15.67 -9.36 -17.90
CA SER A 149 -16.40 -8.25 -18.56
C SER A 149 -16.69 -7.11 -17.59
N ASN A 150 -17.40 -6.05 -17.99
CA ASN A 150 -17.64 -4.87 -17.14
C ASN A 150 -18.89 -4.96 -16.23
N SER A 151 -19.72 -6.00 -16.36
CA SER A 151 -20.91 -6.18 -15.49
C SER A 151 -20.47 -6.72 -14.12
N PRO A 152 -20.86 -6.13 -12.97
CA PRO A 152 -20.41 -6.61 -11.66
C PRO A 152 -21.12 -7.90 -11.19
N GLN A 153 -22.26 -8.27 -11.81
CA GLN A 153 -23.07 -9.40 -11.36
C GLN A 153 -22.30 -10.73 -11.46
N GLY A 154 -22.27 -11.50 -10.37
CA GLY A 154 -21.66 -12.82 -10.32
C GLY A 154 -20.14 -12.85 -10.29
N LYS A 155 -19.48 -11.72 -9.95
CA LYS A 155 -18.00 -11.61 -10.01
C LYS A 155 -17.31 -11.40 -8.68
N GLY A 156 -18.05 -11.55 -7.58
CA GLY A 156 -17.52 -11.36 -6.22
C GLY A 156 -16.31 -12.25 -5.92
N LEU A 157 -16.14 -13.38 -6.63
CA LEU A 157 -15.01 -14.29 -6.46
C LEU A 157 -13.88 -14.10 -7.48
N SER A 158 -13.98 -13.13 -8.40
CA SER A 158 -12.82 -12.75 -9.23
C SER A 158 -11.76 -12.04 -8.38
N VAL A 159 -10.50 -12.11 -8.82
CA VAL A 159 -9.38 -11.50 -8.08
C VAL A 159 -9.63 -10.03 -7.74
N PRO A 160 -10.02 -9.14 -8.69
CA PRO A 160 -10.18 -7.72 -8.38
C PRO A 160 -11.22 -7.44 -7.31
N TYR A 161 -12.41 -8.07 -7.41
CA TYR A 161 -13.48 -7.84 -6.43
C TYR A 161 -13.14 -8.42 -5.07
N ARG A 162 -12.66 -9.66 -5.01
CA ARG A 162 -12.37 -10.33 -3.75
C ARG A 162 -11.22 -9.66 -3.00
N VAL A 163 -10.15 -9.29 -3.70
CA VAL A 163 -9.00 -8.61 -3.08
C VAL A 163 -9.39 -7.21 -2.60
N GLY A 164 -10.17 -6.47 -3.39
CA GLY A 164 -10.69 -5.15 -2.99
C GLY A 164 -11.56 -5.22 -1.73
N GLU A 165 -12.48 -6.19 -1.64
CA GLU A 165 -13.31 -6.42 -0.47
C GLU A 165 -12.48 -6.76 0.78
N LEU A 166 -11.51 -7.67 0.64
CA LEU A 166 -10.59 -8.01 1.73
C LEU A 166 -9.80 -6.78 2.20
N ALA A 167 -9.39 -5.92 1.27
CA ALA A 167 -8.68 -4.70 1.60
C ALA A 167 -9.56 -3.73 2.40
N GLU A 168 -10.81 -3.51 1.97
CA GLU A 168 -11.77 -2.66 2.66
C GLU A 168 -11.96 -3.10 4.13
N LEU A 169 -12.16 -4.40 4.36
CA LEU A 169 -12.35 -4.97 5.70
C LEU A 169 -11.10 -4.86 6.60
N ASN A 170 -9.92 -4.76 6.00
CA ASN A 170 -8.64 -4.67 6.71
C ASN A 170 -8.14 -3.22 6.90
N THR A 171 -8.87 -2.22 6.39
CA THR A 171 -8.56 -0.79 6.63
C THR A 171 -8.56 -0.43 8.11
N LYS A 172 -9.38 -1.10 8.93
CA LYS A 172 -9.45 -0.91 10.39
C LYS A 172 -8.13 -1.12 11.14
N TRP A 173 -7.15 -1.79 10.53
CA TRP A 173 -5.81 -2.00 11.12
C TRP A 173 -4.80 -0.91 10.71
N CYS A 174 -5.25 0.07 9.93
CA CYS A 174 -4.44 1.11 9.30
C CYS A 174 -5.05 2.51 9.47
N LEU A 175 -6.16 2.63 10.19
CA LEU A 175 -6.86 3.87 10.54
C LEU A 175 -6.49 4.34 11.95
#